data_AF-A0A7J9SIW2-F1
#
_entry.id   AF-A0A7J9SIW2-F1
#
_cell.length_a   1.000
_cell.length_b   1.000
_cell.length_c   1.000
_cell.angle_alpha   90.00
_cell.angle_beta   90.00
_cell.angle_gamma   90.00
#
_symmetry.space_group_name_H-M   'P 1'
#
loop_
_entity.id
_entity.type
_entity.pdbx_description
1 polymer ?
#
loop_
_entity_poly.entity_id
_entity_poly.type
_entity_poly.pdbx_seq_one_letter_code
_entity_poly.pdbx_strand_id
1 'polypeptide(L)'
;MYPGDAEFGFELLVCRWAEEAWPPTGRGDAADPDSATPLSQTRGDDAIVVARQLGTAERRWDTVVLECDPEALAARGAFGPDELDSDLLHVVRNAPAEWAWYRDALPHPGYPWRYVRAAVHRAADRGVVERRRRGNRIQLRRTAPYPDWLRRIVAIENKPDLDAAAARALSEQLRFDVGTGLADEVWVATATTGDRVEPALLEDLPVDVGILAFDVDAAEGDPGGSLLAGAGVDASVEWYPSEVTPPEGDRDDARRDRRLELAERAYGRGWRSYHGTMRPDCRHFELRRFGRGLVPYCAAKGRSQTVAECVDSCSEFEPEPPAWRTRGWPIEGGPGAGIKTLLRQRREWVRSRELDAGFDPDT
;
A
#
# COMPACT_ATOMS: atom_id res chain seq x y z
N MET A 1 -1.69 18.85 17.96
CA MET A 1 -1.95 17.65 18.77
C MET A 1 -1.90 16.45 17.87
N TYR A 2 -0.86 15.64 18.03
CA TYR A 2 -0.76 14.30 17.44
C TYR A 2 -2.10 13.57 17.53
N PRO A 3 -2.56 12.88 16.47
CA PRO A 3 -3.84 12.18 16.47
C PRO A 3 -4.08 11.18 17.60
N GLY A 4 -3.09 10.90 18.46
CA GLY A 4 -3.23 10.38 19.82
C GLY A 4 -3.87 9.00 19.88
N ASP A 5 -3.13 7.99 20.32
CA ASP A 5 -3.62 6.65 20.69
C ASP A 5 -4.39 5.85 19.61
N ALA A 6 -4.62 6.42 18.42
CA ALA A 6 -5.28 5.78 17.31
C ALA A 6 -4.24 5.18 16.35
N GLU A 7 -4.02 3.87 16.47
CA GLU A 7 -3.27 3.03 15.50
C GLU A 7 -3.63 3.38 14.05
N PHE A 8 -4.92 3.65 13.82
CA PHE A 8 -5.46 4.05 12.54
C PHE A 8 -4.91 5.40 12.00
N GLY A 9 -4.77 6.41 12.85
CA GLY A 9 -4.24 7.71 12.43
C GLY A 9 -2.75 7.60 12.09
N PHE A 10 -2.01 6.88 12.94
CA PHE A 10 -0.58 6.61 12.73
C PHE A 10 -0.33 5.81 11.45
N GLU A 11 -1.11 4.77 11.18
CA GLU A 11 -1.06 4.00 9.94
C GLU A 11 -1.18 4.88 8.68
N LEU A 12 -2.08 5.88 8.69
CA LEU A 12 -2.22 6.81 7.56
C LEU A 12 -0.99 7.70 7.37
N LEU A 13 -0.30 8.04 8.47
CA LEU A 13 0.94 8.80 8.42
C LEU A 13 2.09 7.96 7.89
N VAL A 14 2.24 6.72 8.34
CA VAL A 14 3.24 5.77 7.84
C VAL A 14 3.03 5.52 6.34
N CYS A 15 1.79 5.23 5.92
CA CYS A 15 1.46 5.06 4.50
C CYS A 15 1.84 6.31 3.69
N ARG A 16 1.52 7.51 4.18
CA ARG A 16 1.88 8.75 3.47
C ARG A 16 3.39 8.96 3.42
N TRP A 17 4.08 8.74 4.53
CA TRP A 17 5.53 8.85 4.54
C TRP A 17 6.15 7.87 3.53
N ALA A 18 5.69 6.61 3.47
CA ALA A 18 6.18 5.63 2.50
C ALA A 18 5.92 6.07 1.05
N GLU A 19 4.74 6.64 0.75
CA GLU A 19 4.47 7.24 -0.57
C GLU A 19 5.46 8.38 -0.91
N GLU A 20 5.94 9.13 0.09
CA GLU A 20 6.71 10.35 -0.14
C GLU A 20 8.22 10.18 0.02
N ALA A 21 8.69 9.18 0.73
CA ALA A 21 10.05 9.13 1.23
C ALA A 21 10.61 7.70 1.34
N TRP A 22 9.89 6.67 0.89
CA TRP A 22 10.49 5.33 0.76
C TRP A 22 11.52 5.31 -0.38
N PRO A 23 12.66 4.59 -0.25
CA PRO A 23 13.13 3.87 0.95
C PRO A 23 13.67 4.83 2.03
N PRO A 24 13.61 4.45 3.32
CA PRO A 24 14.13 5.28 4.41
C PRO A 24 15.62 5.52 4.23
N THR A 25 16.03 6.79 4.15
CA THR A 25 17.45 7.13 4.18
C THR A 25 17.97 7.10 5.60
N GLY A 26 19.06 6.36 5.84
CA GLY A 26 19.77 6.47 7.11
C GLY A 26 20.20 7.90 7.38
N ARG A 27 20.06 8.36 8.62
CA ARG A 27 20.79 9.55 9.09
C ARG A 27 22.27 9.20 8.99
N GLY A 28 22.94 9.73 7.96
CA GLY A 28 24.25 9.28 7.54
C GLY A 28 25.23 9.09 8.69
N ASP A 29 25.63 7.84 8.88
CA ASP A 29 26.95 7.46 9.37
C ASP A 29 27.52 6.52 8.31
N ALA A 30 28.69 6.91 7.80
CA ALA A 30 29.49 6.33 6.73
C ALA A 30 29.04 4.94 6.24
N ALA A 31 28.59 4.88 4.97
CA ALA A 31 28.61 3.66 4.19
C ALA A 31 29.98 2.98 4.40
N ASP A 32 29.97 1.78 4.98
CA ASP A 32 31.12 0.90 5.01
C ASP A 32 31.47 0.56 3.54
N PRO A 33 32.59 1.04 3.00
CA PRO A 33 32.93 0.84 1.60
C PRO A 33 33.20 -0.64 1.26
N ASP A 34 33.33 -1.51 2.26
CA ASP A 34 33.53 -2.95 2.10
C ASP A 34 32.27 -3.80 2.36
N SER A 35 31.12 -3.19 2.73
CA SER A 35 29.86 -3.94 2.82
C SER A 35 29.33 -4.21 1.41
N ALA A 36 29.44 -5.46 0.97
CA ALA A 36 28.95 -5.92 -0.32
C ALA A 36 27.42 -6.01 -0.35
N THR A 37 26.72 -4.88 -0.25
CA THR A 37 25.33 -4.73 -0.74
C THR A 37 24.94 -3.26 -0.86
N PRO A 38 24.86 -2.70 -2.08
CA PRO A 38 23.99 -1.57 -2.31
C PRO A 38 22.81 -2.05 -3.16
N LEU A 39 21.81 -2.66 -2.53
CA LEU A 39 20.50 -2.82 -3.15
C LEU A 39 19.69 -1.55 -2.84
N SER A 40 19.72 -0.61 -3.78
CA SER A 40 18.92 0.62 -3.90
C SER A 40 18.70 1.43 -2.61
N GLN A 41 19.69 2.24 -2.21
CA GLN A 41 19.51 3.29 -1.18
C GLN A 41 18.96 4.61 -1.78
N THR A 42 18.52 4.60 -3.04
CA THR A 42 18.07 5.79 -3.75
C THR A 42 16.70 5.56 -4.37
N ARG A 43 15.71 6.31 -3.88
CA ARG A 43 14.35 6.40 -4.43
C ARG A 43 14.27 6.57 -5.96
N GLY A 44 15.35 7.04 -6.60
CA GLY A 44 15.40 7.30 -8.04
C GLY A 44 15.34 6.06 -8.94
N ASP A 45 15.53 4.84 -8.42
CA ASP A 45 15.59 3.64 -9.25
C ASP A 45 14.30 2.80 -9.26
N ASP A 46 13.37 3.05 -8.34
CA ASP A 46 12.18 2.23 -8.09
C ASP A 46 10.89 3.07 -8.09
N ALA A 47 9.82 2.52 -8.67
CA ALA A 47 8.47 3.04 -8.51
C ALA A 47 7.80 2.40 -7.28
N ILE A 48 7.13 3.21 -6.47
CA ILE A 48 6.65 2.82 -5.13
C ILE A 48 5.13 2.69 -5.10
N VAL A 49 4.62 1.51 -4.74
CA VAL A 49 3.18 1.28 -4.50
C VAL A 49 2.94 0.96 -3.04
N VAL A 50 2.12 1.77 -2.36
CA VAL A 50 1.85 1.60 -0.91
C VAL A 50 0.43 1.12 -0.67
N ALA A 51 0.30 -0.11 -0.20
CA ALA A 51 -0.98 -0.69 0.17
C ALA A 51 -1.21 -0.74 1.68
N ARG A 52 -2.48 -0.63 2.07
CA ARG A 52 -2.90 -0.59 3.47
C ARG A 52 -3.80 -1.76 3.83
N GLN A 53 -3.62 -2.33 5.02
CA GLN A 53 -4.37 -3.47 5.54
C GLN A 53 -4.47 -4.59 4.48
N LEU A 54 -3.31 -5.07 4.03
CA LEU A 54 -3.18 -6.04 2.95
C LEU A 54 -2.46 -7.29 3.44
N GLY A 55 -2.87 -8.45 2.92
CA GLY A 55 -2.17 -9.70 3.17
C GLY A 55 -2.97 -10.90 2.68
N THR A 56 -2.63 -12.10 3.12
CA THR A 56 -3.27 -13.36 2.75
C THR A 56 -4.54 -13.62 3.60
N ALA A 57 -5.11 -14.82 3.48
CA ALA A 57 -6.16 -15.26 4.40
C ALA A 57 -5.60 -15.54 5.81
N GLU A 58 -4.31 -15.84 5.92
CA GLU A 58 -3.64 -16.28 7.13
C GLU A 58 -2.98 -15.10 7.87
N ARG A 59 -2.63 -14.03 7.16
CA ARG A 59 -1.88 -12.90 7.71
C ARG A 59 -2.20 -11.60 6.99
N ARG A 60 -2.36 -10.49 7.73
CA ARG A 60 -2.65 -9.15 7.19
C ARG A 60 -1.72 -8.09 7.78
N TRP A 61 -0.90 -7.47 6.95
CA TRP A 61 0.00 -6.38 7.32
C TRP A 61 -0.69 -5.02 7.27
N ASP A 62 -0.24 -4.11 8.14
CA ASP A 62 -0.82 -2.78 8.21
C ASP A 62 -0.45 -1.91 7.00
N THR A 63 0.83 -1.87 6.68
CA THR A 63 1.35 -1.19 5.49
C THR A 63 2.20 -2.18 4.69
N VAL A 64 1.99 -2.21 3.37
CA VAL A 64 2.81 -2.98 2.43
C VAL A 64 3.37 -2.01 1.40
N VAL A 65 4.68 -2.00 1.23
CA VAL A 65 5.36 -1.21 0.19
C VAL A 65 5.85 -2.16 -0.88
N LEU A 66 5.54 -1.86 -2.14
CA LEU A 66 6.14 -2.53 -3.29
C LEU A 66 7.19 -1.62 -3.89
N GLU A 67 8.38 -2.16 -4.10
CA GLU A 67 9.38 -1.57 -4.97
C GLU A 67 9.24 -2.23 -6.34
N CYS A 68 9.04 -1.40 -7.35
CA CYS A 68 8.72 -1.85 -8.70
C CYS A 68 9.75 -1.33 -9.69
N ASP A 69 9.99 -2.10 -10.74
CA ASP A 69 10.66 -1.59 -11.92
C ASP A 69 9.74 -0.54 -12.60
N PRO A 70 10.18 0.72 -12.77
CA PRO A 70 9.31 1.79 -13.28
C PRO A 70 8.75 1.51 -14.68
N GLU A 71 9.58 1.01 -15.60
CA GLU A 71 9.17 0.75 -16.98
C GLU A 71 8.20 -0.43 -17.06
N ALA A 72 8.47 -1.50 -16.30
CA ALA A 72 7.63 -2.68 -16.21
C ALA A 72 6.30 -2.37 -15.50
N LEU A 73 6.30 -1.52 -14.47
CA LEU A 73 5.08 -1.06 -13.81
C LEU A 73 4.22 -0.22 -14.77
N ALA A 74 4.84 0.67 -15.55
CA ALA A 74 4.15 1.41 -16.61
C ALA A 74 3.55 0.46 -17.66
N ALA A 75 4.29 -0.58 -18.07
CA ALA A 75 3.80 -1.62 -18.98
C ALA A 75 2.63 -2.42 -18.37
N ARG A 76 2.65 -2.67 -17.05
CA ARG A 76 1.52 -3.31 -16.32
C ARG A 76 0.25 -2.46 -16.43
N GLY A 77 0.38 -1.13 -16.56
CA GLY A 77 -0.73 -0.22 -16.84
C GLY A 77 -1.59 -0.58 -18.06
N ALA A 78 -1.03 -1.29 -19.05
CA ALA A 78 -1.76 -1.75 -20.24
C ALA A 78 -2.93 -2.73 -19.92
N PHE A 79 -2.91 -3.36 -18.75
CA PHE A 79 -3.98 -4.26 -18.27
C PHE A 79 -5.02 -3.55 -17.38
N GLY A 80 -4.95 -2.21 -17.31
CA GLY A 80 -5.89 -1.38 -16.58
C GLY A 80 -5.53 -1.17 -15.10
N PRO A 81 -6.33 -0.35 -14.37
CA PRO A 81 -6.04 0.06 -13.00
C PRO A 81 -6.43 -0.97 -11.93
N ASP A 82 -7.20 -1.99 -12.31
CA ASP A 82 -7.71 -3.00 -11.37
C ASP A 82 -6.74 -4.17 -11.21
N GLU A 83 -6.73 -4.78 -10.01
CA GLU A 83 -5.97 -6.00 -9.70
C GLU A 83 -6.31 -7.14 -10.67
N LEU A 84 -5.33 -7.97 -11.03
CA LEU A 84 -5.53 -9.27 -11.68
C LEU A 84 -5.49 -10.35 -10.60
N ASP A 85 -6.62 -11.02 -10.40
CA ASP A 85 -6.68 -12.19 -9.51
C ASP A 85 -5.89 -13.37 -10.12
N SER A 86 -5.72 -14.45 -9.34
CA SER A 86 -4.94 -15.62 -9.74
C SER A 86 -5.41 -16.27 -11.05
N ASP A 87 -6.72 -16.33 -11.27
CA ASP A 87 -7.33 -16.82 -12.52
C ASP A 87 -6.96 -15.92 -13.71
N LEU A 88 -7.01 -14.60 -13.55
CA LEU A 88 -6.67 -13.65 -14.60
C LEU A 88 -5.17 -13.63 -14.87
N LEU A 89 -4.34 -13.71 -13.83
CA LEU A 89 -2.88 -13.87 -13.95
C LEU A 89 -2.53 -15.13 -14.74
N HIS A 90 -3.19 -16.25 -14.47
CA HIS A 90 -3.03 -17.48 -15.24
C HIS A 90 -3.34 -17.27 -16.73
N VAL A 91 -4.33 -16.45 -17.08
CA VAL A 91 -4.65 -16.13 -18.48
C VAL A 91 -3.64 -15.17 -19.09
N VAL A 92 -3.40 -14.00 -18.50
CA VAL A 92 -2.60 -12.92 -19.13
C VAL A 92 -1.12 -13.28 -19.27
N ARG A 93 -0.56 -14.05 -18.33
CA ARG A 93 0.83 -14.51 -18.38
C ARG A 93 1.09 -15.54 -19.47
N ASN A 94 0.04 -16.29 -19.85
CA ASN A 94 0.15 -17.42 -20.79
C ASN A 94 -0.56 -17.16 -22.13
N ALA A 95 -1.23 -16.03 -22.29
CA ALA A 95 -1.91 -15.70 -23.53
C ALA A 95 -0.88 -15.51 -24.67
N PRO A 96 -1.05 -16.17 -25.82
CA PRO A 96 -0.10 -16.10 -26.93
C PRO A 96 -0.19 -14.78 -27.69
N ALA A 97 0.86 -14.42 -28.44
CA ALA A 97 0.83 -13.26 -29.35
C ALA A 97 -0.16 -13.47 -30.51
N GLU A 98 -0.23 -14.70 -31.02
CA GLU A 98 -1.11 -15.09 -32.11
C GLU A 98 -2.38 -15.77 -31.62
N TRP A 99 -3.43 -15.73 -32.42
CA TRP A 99 -4.70 -16.37 -32.10
C TRP A 99 -4.58 -17.90 -31.96
N ALA A 100 -4.79 -18.42 -30.76
CA ALA A 100 -4.81 -19.86 -30.51
C ALA A 100 -6.03 -20.29 -29.69
N TRP A 101 -6.42 -21.56 -29.78
CA TRP A 101 -7.49 -22.11 -28.95
C TRP A 101 -7.03 -22.12 -27.49
N TYR A 102 -7.85 -21.62 -26.57
CA TYR A 102 -7.44 -21.43 -25.18
C TYR A 102 -6.94 -22.69 -24.48
N ARG A 103 -7.41 -23.88 -24.90
CA ARG A 103 -6.96 -25.16 -24.33
C ARG A 103 -5.62 -25.65 -24.86
N ASP A 104 -5.23 -25.17 -26.03
CA ASP A 104 -3.92 -25.45 -26.62
C ASP A 104 -2.87 -24.43 -26.13
N ALA A 105 -3.32 -23.22 -25.78
CA ALA A 105 -2.45 -22.10 -25.46
C ALA A 105 -2.13 -21.95 -23.98
N LEU A 106 -3.09 -22.23 -23.09
CA LEU A 106 -2.92 -22.06 -21.65
C LEU A 106 -2.44 -23.37 -21.00
N PRO A 107 -1.55 -23.32 -19.99
CA PRO A 107 -1.16 -24.51 -19.24
C PRO A 107 -2.38 -25.11 -18.52
N HIS A 108 -2.38 -26.43 -18.33
CA HIS A 108 -3.48 -27.09 -17.63
C HIS A 108 -3.47 -26.68 -16.15
N PRO A 109 -4.57 -26.19 -15.57
CA PRO A 109 -4.55 -25.53 -14.26
C PRO A 109 -4.68 -26.50 -13.06
N GLY A 110 -4.62 -27.81 -13.30
CA GLY A 110 -4.89 -28.83 -12.28
C GLY A 110 -6.37 -29.02 -11.90
N TYR A 111 -7.29 -28.24 -12.46
CA TYR A 111 -8.75 -28.32 -12.24
C TYR A 111 -9.55 -28.23 -13.56
N PRO A 112 -10.89 -28.43 -13.56
CA PRO A 112 -11.67 -28.49 -14.80
C PRO A 112 -11.64 -27.22 -15.68
N TRP A 113 -11.45 -27.39 -17.00
CA TRP A 113 -11.42 -26.33 -18.03
C TRP A 113 -12.60 -25.35 -18.06
N ARG A 114 -13.72 -25.66 -17.40
CA ARG A 114 -14.87 -24.75 -17.30
C ARG A 114 -14.52 -23.47 -16.55
N TYR A 115 -13.63 -23.55 -15.54
CA TYR A 115 -13.20 -22.40 -14.76
C TYR A 115 -12.23 -21.52 -15.56
N VAL A 116 -11.28 -22.12 -16.28
CA VAL A 116 -10.41 -21.37 -17.21
C VAL A 116 -11.22 -20.68 -18.30
N ARG A 117 -12.25 -21.35 -18.83
CA ARG A 117 -13.15 -20.72 -19.81
C ARG A 117 -13.82 -19.47 -19.22
N ALA A 118 -14.29 -19.54 -17.98
CA ALA A 118 -14.87 -18.39 -17.30
C ALA A 118 -13.83 -17.27 -17.13
N ALA A 119 -12.61 -17.60 -16.70
CA ALA A 119 -11.50 -16.65 -16.60
C ALA A 119 -11.17 -15.97 -17.94
N VAL A 120 -11.11 -16.73 -19.05
CA VAL A 120 -10.90 -16.18 -20.40
C VAL A 120 -12.03 -15.22 -20.81
N HIS A 121 -13.28 -15.50 -20.42
CA HIS A 121 -14.38 -14.57 -20.64
C HIS A 121 -14.20 -13.30 -19.80
N ARG A 122 -13.95 -13.42 -18.48
CA ARG A 122 -13.70 -12.27 -17.60
C ARG A 122 -12.54 -11.40 -18.10
N ALA A 123 -11.44 -12.04 -18.52
CA ALA A 123 -10.26 -11.37 -19.04
C ALA A 123 -10.58 -10.57 -20.32
N ALA A 124 -11.34 -11.16 -21.24
CA ALA A 124 -11.76 -10.49 -22.45
C ALA A 124 -12.75 -9.35 -22.20
N ASP A 125 -13.70 -9.55 -21.28
CA ASP A 125 -14.68 -8.53 -20.90
C ASP A 125 -14.01 -7.34 -20.20
N ARG A 126 -12.90 -7.57 -19.49
CA ARG A 126 -12.01 -6.53 -18.95
C ARG A 126 -11.08 -5.89 -19.99
N GLY A 127 -11.01 -6.43 -21.21
CA GLY A 127 -10.08 -5.96 -22.25
C GLY A 127 -8.60 -6.30 -22.00
N VAL A 128 -8.30 -7.19 -21.05
CA VAL A 128 -6.91 -7.57 -20.70
C VAL A 128 -6.36 -8.70 -21.58
N VAL A 129 -7.22 -9.32 -22.39
CA VAL A 129 -6.87 -10.16 -23.54
C VAL A 129 -7.89 -9.94 -24.66
N GLU A 130 -7.52 -10.27 -25.89
CA GLU A 130 -8.50 -10.35 -26.96
C GLU A 130 -9.09 -11.75 -27.07
N ARG A 131 -10.38 -11.84 -27.41
CA ARG A 131 -11.09 -13.11 -27.57
C ARG A 131 -11.93 -13.11 -28.84
N ARG A 132 -11.91 -14.22 -29.56
CA ARG A 132 -12.81 -14.47 -30.69
C ARG A 132 -13.36 -15.89 -30.69
N ARG A 133 -14.40 -16.12 -31.47
CA ARG A 133 -14.95 -17.45 -31.71
C ARG A 133 -14.70 -17.88 -33.15
N ARG A 134 -14.14 -19.07 -33.34
CA ARG A 134 -14.00 -19.73 -34.65
C ARG A 134 -14.64 -21.12 -34.55
N GLY A 135 -15.82 -21.28 -35.15
CA GLY A 135 -16.63 -22.48 -35.00
C GLY A 135 -17.02 -22.72 -33.53
N ASN A 136 -16.62 -23.86 -32.97
CA ASN A 136 -16.82 -24.20 -31.56
C ASN A 136 -15.61 -23.85 -30.66
N ARG A 137 -14.53 -23.29 -31.21
CA ARG A 137 -13.32 -22.94 -30.46
C ARG A 137 -13.32 -21.47 -30.03
N ILE A 138 -13.06 -21.26 -28.75
CA ILE A 138 -12.78 -19.93 -28.18
C ILE A 138 -11.29 -19.70 -28.33
N GLN A 139 -10.90 -18.74 -29.17
CA GLN A 139 -9.51 -18.36 -29.32
C GLN A 139 -9.23 -17.10 -28.53
N LEU A 140 -8.01 -16.99 -28.00
CA LEU A 140 -7.50 -15.78 -27.37
C LEU A 140 -6.15 -15.39 -27.95
N ARG A 141 -5.78 -14.14 -27.74
CA ARG A 141 -4.40 -13.63 -27.83
C ARG A 141 -4.19 -12.53 -26.80
N ARG A 142 -2.94 -12.31 -26.39
CA ARG A 142 -2.57 -11.24 -25.47
C ARG A 142 -2.74 -9.86 -26.12
N THR A 143 -3.12 -8.86 -25.33
CA THR A 143 -3.09 -7.45 -25.73
C THR A 143 -1.67 -6.88 -25.63
N ALA A 144 -0.94 -7.29 -24.59
CA ALA A 144 0.46 -6.97 -24.32
C ALA A 144 1.13 -8.16 -23.61
N PRO A 145 2.47 -8.29 -23.61
CA PRO A 145 3.15 -9.20 -22.70
C PRO A 145 2.93 -8.76 -21.24
N TYR A 146 2.68 -9.71 -20.34
CA TYR A 146 2.61 -9.41 -18.92
C TYR A 146 4.04 -9.18 -18.39
N PRO A 147 4.35 -8.01 -17.79
CA PRO A 147 5.72 -7.66 -17.40
C PRO A 147 6.09 -8.26 -16.05
N ASP A 148 7.39 -8.37 -15.80
CA ASP A 148 7.94 -8.68 -14.48
C ASP A 148 8.23 -7.36 -13.76
N TRP A 149 7.21 -6.84 -13.06
CA TRP A 149 7.21 -5.46 -12.56
C TRP A 149 7.53 -5.34 -11.08
N LEU A 150 7.41 -6.42 -10.32
CA LEU A 150 7.65 -6.45 -8.88
C LEU A 150 9.12 -6.75 -8.61
N ARG A 151 9.82 -5.88 -7.88
CA ARG A 151 11.17 -6.14 -7.38
C ARG A 151 11.12 -6.65 -5.95
N ARG A 152 10.45 -5.93 -5.06
CA ARG A 152 10.38 -6.26 -3.62
C ARG A 152 9.02 -5.98 -3.00
N ILE A 153 8.72 -6.74 -1.95
CA ILE A 153 7.59 -6.56 -1.04
C ILE A 153 8.14 -6.27 0.35
N VAL A 154 7.78 -5.14 0.93
CA VAL A 154 8.14 -4.77 2.30
C VAL A 154 6.86 -4.75 3.13
N ALA A 155 6.88 -5.43 4.27
CA ALA A 155 5.80 -5.42 5.25
C ALA A 155 6.16 -4.52 6.43
N ILE A 156 5.27 -3.60 6.81
CA ILE A 156 5.44 -2.72 7.96
C ILE A 156 4.25 -2.91 8.91
N GLU A 157 4.55 -3.28 10.14
CA GLU A 157 3.60 -3.32 11.26
C GLU A 157 3.63 -2.00 12.02
N ASN A 158 2.46 -1.41 12.27
CA ASN A 158 2.37 -0.11 12.91
C ASN A 158 2.08 -0.29 14.39
N LYS A 159 3.03 0.11 15.25
CA LYS A 159 2.85 0.11 16.70
C LYS A 159 3.29 1.46 17.28
N PRO A 160 2.40 2.49 17.32
CA PRO A 160 2.79 3.84 17.74
C PRO A 160 3.25 3.92 19.20
N ASP A 161 2.75 3.02 20.05
CA ASP A 161 3.02 2.87 21.48
C ASP A 161 3.90 1.64 21.74
N LEU A 162 5.02 1.52 21.03
CA LEU A 162 5.94 0.39 21.18
C LEU A 162 6.72 0.47 22.50
N ASP A 163 6.20 -0.18 23.54
CA ASP A 163 6.92 -0.47 24.79
C ASP A 163 7.43 -1.92 24.83
N ALA A 164 8.15 -2.30 25.89
CA ALA A 164 8.75 -3.64 25.98
C ALA A 164 7.68 -4.74 26.06
N ALA A 165 6.51 -4.48 26.64
CA ALA A 165 5.42 -5.44 26.66
C ALA A 165 4.80 -5.61 25.26
N ALA A 166 4.60 -4.51 24.54
CA ALA A 166 4.12 -4.50 23.16
C ALA A 166 5.11 -5.21 22.21
N ALA A 167 6.42 -4.95 22.36
CA ALA A 167 7.48 -5.61 21.59
C ALA A 167 7.44 -7.14 21.78
N ARG A 168 7.34 -7.62 23.03
CA ARG A 168 7.22 -9.06 23.31
C ARG A 168 5.95 -9.68 22.72
N ALA A 169 4.82 -8.98 22.78
CA ALA A 169 3.57 -9.45 22.22
C ALA A 169 3.61 -9.53 20.68
N LEU A 170 4.28 -8.58 20.03
CA LEU A 170 4.42 -8.51 18.58
C LEU A 170 5.46 -9.52 18.04
N SER A 171 6.42 -9.92 18.87
CA SER A 171 7.56 -10.78 18.53
C SER A 171 7.16 -12.10 17.84
N GLU A 172 6.09 -12.78 18.27
CA GLU A 172 5.62 -14.02 17.63
C GLU A 172 5.10 -13.80 16.21
N GLN A 173 4.30 -12.75 16.02
CA GLN A 173 3.76 -12.37 14.72
C GLN A 173 4.89 -12.01 13.73
N LEU A 174 5.88 -11.25 14.18
CA LEU A 174 7.02 -10.87 13.34
C LEU A 174 7.90 -12.07 12.96
N ARG A 175 8.14 -13.01 13.88
CA ARG A 175 8.84 -14.26 13.53
C ARG A 175 8.09 -15.06 12.49
N PHE A 176 6.76 -15.06 12.53
CA PHE A 176 5.95 -15.69 11.49
C PHE A 176 6.12 -14.98 10.14
N ASP A 177 6.08 -13.64 10.11
CA ASP A 177 6.27 -12.88 8.86
C ASP A 177 7.63 -13.17 8.22
N VAL A 178 8.70 -13.11 9.02
CA VAL A 178 10.06 -13.47 8.62
C VAL A 178 10.10 -14.92 8.11
N GLY A 179 9.54 -15.86 8.87
CA GLY A 179 9.57 -17.29 8.54
C GLY A 179 8.78 -17.67 7.28
N THR A 180 7.67 -16.97 6.97
CA THR A 180 6.92 -17.21 5.73
C THR A 180 7.64 -16.67 4.49
N GLY A 181 8.47 -15.65 4.66
CA GLY A 181 9.16 -14.97 3.56
C GLY A 181 8.22 -14.38 2.51
N LEU A 182 6.95 -14.06 2.82
CA LEU A 182 6.11 -13.43 1.80
C LEU A 182 6.58 -12.01 1.46
N ALA A 183 7.15 -11.30 2.43
CA ALA A 183 7.90 -10.07 2.26
C ALA A 183 9.41 -10.35 2.15
N ASP A 184 10.14 -9.45 1.49
CA ASP A 184 11.60 -9.42 1.44
C ASP A 184 12.19 -8.73 2.67
N GLU A 185 11.44 -7.79 3.25
CA GLU A 185 11.80 -7.09 4.48
C GLU A 185 10.56 -6.93 5.38
N VAL A 186 10.79 -7.02 6.68
CA VAL A 186 9.76 -6.81 7.72
C VAL A 186 10.20 -5.68 8.63
N TRP A 187 9.31 -4.74 8.90
CA TRP A 187 9.57 -3.56 9.69
C TRP A 187 8.50 -3.34 10.76
N VAL A 188 8.87 -2.67 11.85
CA VAL A 188 7.95 -2.08 12.82
C VAL A 188 8.09 -0.56 12.76
N ALA A 189 6.98 0.14 12.57
CA ALA A 189 6.90 1.58 12.70
C ALA A 189 6.37 1.97 14.09
N THR A 190 7.08 2.85 14.79
CA THR A 190 6.69 3.37 16.11
C THR A 190 6.75 4.89 16.15
N ALA A 191 5.91 5.53 16.97
CA ALA A 191 6.02 6.95 17.23
C ALA A 191 7.08 7.20 18.31
N THR A 192 7.81 8.31 18.21
CA THR A 192 8.73 8.79 19.24
C THR A 192 8.45 10.25 19.56
N THR A 193 8.70 10.64 20.82
CA THR A 193 8.61 12.03 21.30
C THR A 193 10.02 12.60 21.49
N GLY A 194 10.84 12.56 20.44
CA GLY A 194 12.20 13.13 20.42
C GLY A 194 13.33 12.26 21.01
N ASP A 195 13.01 11.14 21.67
CA ASP A 195 13.99 10.17 22.17
C ASP A 195 14.19 9.00 21.21
N ARG A 196 15.41 8.43 21.17
CA ARG A 196 15.70 7.20 20.43
C ARG A 196 14.95 6.02 21.05
N VAL A 197 14.70 4.98 20.24
CA VAL A 197 14.11 3.74 20.73
C VAL A 197 15.06 3.12 21.78
N GLU A 198 14.51 2.75 22.93
CA GLU A 198 15.30 2.18 24.03
C GLU A 198 15.97 0.85 23.61
N PRO A 199 17.23 0.60 24.00
CA PRO A 199 17.93 -0.65 23.64
C PRO A 199 17.19 -1.93 24.07
N ALA A 200 16.48 -1.90 25.20
CA ALA A 200 15.69 -3.04 25.66
C ALA A 200 14.55 -3.43 24.71
N LEU A 201 14.03 -2.47 23.93
CA LEU A 201 13.02 -2.75 22.88
C LEU A 201 13.64 -3.49 21.70
N LEU A 202 14.90 -3.19 21.37
CA LEU A 202 15.64 -3.87 20.30
C LEU A 202 15.87 -5.35 20.63
N GLU A 203 16.08 -5.68 21.91
CA GLU A 203 16.32 -7.06 22.37
C GLU A 203 15.08 -7.96 22.32
N ASP A 204 13.87 -7.38 22.42
CA ASP A 204 12.60 -8.13 22.45
C ASP A 204 12.05 -8.44 21.03
N LEU A 205 12.53 -7.72 20.00
CA LEU A 205 12.14 -7.90 18.60
C LEU A 205 13.08 -8.89 17.87
N PRO A 206 12.59 -9.60 16.82
CA PRO A 206 13.47 -10.45 16.01
C PRO A 206 14.55 -9.63 15.30
N VAL A 207 15.79 -10.15 15.27
CA VAL A 207 16.97 -9.44 14.72
C VAL A 207 16.82 -9.05 13.24
N ASP A 208 16.03 -9.80 12.48
CA ASP A 208 15.81 -9.57 11.05
C ASP A 208 14.78 -8.46 10.77
N VAL A 209 14.14 -7.91 11.81
CA VAL A 209 13.07 -6.93 11.68
C VAL A 209 13.60 -5.52 11.88
N GLY A 210 13.38 -4.65 10.88
CA GLY A 210 13.74 -3.24 10.93
C GLY A 210 12.83 -2.43 11.84
N ILE A 211 13.31 -1.28 12.31
CA ILE A 211 12.55 -0.36 13.18
C ILE A 211 12.62 1.06 12.61
N LEU A 212 11.44 1.61 12.33
CA LEU A 212 11.24 2.99 11.92
C LEU A 212 10.68 3.79 13.10
N ALA A 213 11.37 4.85 13.49
CA ALA A 213 10.89 5.81 14.49
C ALA A 213 10.36 7.07 13.79
N PHE A 214 9.12 7.43 14.09
CA PHE A 214 8.44 8.60 13.55
C PHE A 214 8.38 9.70 14.60
N ASP A 215 9.03 10.83 14.33
CA ASP A 215 8.89 12.03 15.17
C ASP A 215 7.53 12.69 14.87
N VAL A 216 6.61 12.53 15.79
CA VAL A 216 5.24 13.04 15.67
C VAL A 216 5.05 14.42 16.30
N ASP A 217 6.00 14.91 17.09
CA ASP A 217 5.94 16.24 17.71
C ASP A 217 6.48 17.32 16.76
N ALA A 218 7.46 16.96 15.91
CA ALA A 218 8.00 17.85 14.87
C ALA A 218 6.95 18.30 13.83
N ALA A 219 5.84 17.56 13.69
CA ALA A 219 4.75 17.89 12.78
C ALA A 219 3.81 19.01 13.30
N GLU A 220 4.02 19.52 14.52
CA GLU A 220 3.23 20.61 15.12
C GLU A 220 3.65 22.04 14.69
N GLY A 221 4.56 22.18 13.70
CA GLY A 221 5.12 23.46 13.26
C GLY A 221 4.12 24.50 12.70
N ASP A 222 4.08 25.65 13.37
CA ASP A 222 3.49 26.99 13.11
C ASP A 222 2.09 27.06 12.43
N PRO A 223 1.00 27.40 13.18
CA PRO A 223 -0.32 27.67 12.60
C PRO A 223 -0.38 28.90 11.66
N GLY A 224 0.72 29.67 11.53
CA GLY A 224 0.89 30.76 10.58
C GLY A 224 1.85 30.49 9.40
N GLY A 225 2.44 29.29 9.31
CA GLY A 225 3.43 28.95 8.29
C GLY A 225 2.84 28.85 6.88
N SER A 226 3.55 29.39 5.89
CA SER A 226 3.21 29.31 4.47
C SER A 226 2.78 27.89 4.08
N LEU A 227 1.59 27.75 3.46
CA LEU A 227 0.97 26.48 3.05
C LEU A 227 1.88 25.55 2.22
N LEU A 228 3.00 26.08 1.72
CA LEU A 228 3.99 25.46 0.84
C LEU A 228 5.19 24.82 1.58
N ALA A 229 5.41 25.08 2.87
CA ALA A 229 6.60 24.60 3.60
C ALA A 229 6.22 23.84 4.89
N GLY A 230 5.42 22.77 4.77
CA GLY A 230 5.17 21.86 5.88
C GLY A 230 6.22 20.74 5.90
N ALA A 231 7.09 20.72 6.91
CA ALA A 231 7.89 19.54 7.23
C ALA A 231 6.95 18.34 7.39
N GLY A 232 7.23 17.24 6.68
CA GLY A 232 6.47 16.00 6.82
C GLY A 232 6.70 15.35 8.19
N VAL A 233 5.94 14.30 8.49
CA VAL A 233 6.37 13.35 9.52
C VAL A 233 7.58 12.66 8.92
N ASP A 234 8.76 12.89 9.50
CA ASP A 234 9.99 12.23 9.07
C ASP A 234 10.17 10.93 9.86
N ALA A 235 10.84 9.95 9.26
CA ALA A 235 11.13 8.68 9.91
C ALA A 235 12.64 8.44 9.94
N SER A 236 13.17 8.10 11.11
CA SER A 236 14.54 7.61 11.26
C SER A 236 14.55 6.09 11.33
N VAL A 237 15.60 5.49 10.76
CA VAL A 237 15.90 4.07 10.96
C VAL A 237 16.64 3.91 12.29
N GLU A 238 16.04 3.20 13.23
CA GLU A 238 16.69 2.82 14.49
C GLU A 238 17.38 1.45 14.37
N TRP A 239 16.84 0.59 13.50
CA TRP A 239 17.41 -0.71 13.18
C TRP A 239 17.08 -1.09 11.74
N TYR A 240 18.06 -1.59 10.98
CA TYR A 240 17.84 -2.06 9.62
C TYR A 240 17.43 -3.53 9.62
N PRO A 241 16.46 -3.94 8.79
CA PRO A 241 16.09 -5.34 8.63
C PRO A 241 17.21 -6.12 7.94
N SER A 242 17.17 -7.44 8.11
CA SER A 242 17.85 -8.35 7.18
C SER A 242 16.95 -8.60 5.97
N GLU A 243 17.52 -8.96 4.83
CA GLU A 243 16.73 -9.56 3.75
C GLU A 243 16.26 -10.94 4.18
N VAL A 244 14.93 -11.14 4.26
CA VAL A 244 14.32 -12.37 4.80
C VAL A 244 13.84 -13.32 3.71
N THR A 245 13.96 -12.96 2.43
CA THR A 245 13.71 -13.87 1.32
C THR A 245 14.86 -14.87 1.19
N PRO A 246 14.63 -16.19 1.38
CA PRO A 246 15.69 -17.18 1.22
C PRO A 246 16.22 -17.20 -0.24
N PRO A 247 17.52 -17.44 -0.47
CA PRO A 247 18.10 -17.56 -1.82
C PRO A 247 17.48 -18.69 -2.66
N GLU A 248 16.95 -19.72 -2.01
CA GLU A 248 16.23 -20.83 -2.65
C GLU A 248 14.74 -20.52 -2.92
N GLY A 249 14.27 -19.38 -2.41
CA GLY A 249 12.90 -18.89 -2.50
C GLY A 249 12.39 -18.67 -3.91
N ASP A 250 13.30 -18.39 -4.85
CA ASP A 250 12.99 -18.26 -6.27
C ASP A 250 12.59 -19.59 -6.93
N ARG A 251 12.81 -20.73 -6.27
CA ARG A 251 12.46 -22.06 -6.78
C ARG A 251 11.06 -22.54 -6.36
N ASP A 252 10.40 -21.86 -5.43
CA ASP A 252 9.03 -22.17 -5.03
C ASP A 252 8.03 -21.37 -5.88
N ASP A 253 7.54 -21.99 -6.94
CA ASP A 253 6.55 -21.40 -7.84
C ASP A 253 5.27 -20.97 -7.10
N ALA A 254 4.87 -21.68 -6.04
CA ALA A 254 3.67 -21.34 -5.28
C ALA A 254 3.87 -20.05 -4.48
N ARG A 255 5.04 -19.87 -3.83
CA ARG A 255 5.37 -18.63 -3.14
C ARG A 255 5.51 -17.46 -4.11
N ARG A 256 6.16 -17.66 -5.26
CA ARG A 256 6.28 -16.63 -6.30
C ARG A 256 4.92 -16.17 -6.83
N ASP A 257 4.05 -17.12 -7.15
CA ASP A 257 2.67 -16.80 -7.57
C ASP A 257 1.92 -16.08 -6.46
N ARG A 258 2.09 -16.48 -5.19
CA ARG A 258 1.45 -15.81 -4.06
C ARG A 258 1.95 -14.37 -3.85
N ARG A 259 3.24 -14.13 -4.03
CA ARG A 259 3.84 -12.78 -3.98
C ARG A 259 3.30 -11.91 -5.11
N LEU A 260 3.19 -12.44 -6.32
CA LEU A 260 2.60 -11.71 -7.44
C LEU A 260 1.12 -11.40 -7.21
N GLU A 261 0.34 -12.33 -6.63
CA GLU A 261 -1.05 -12.07 -6.24
C GLU A 261 -1.16 -10.96 -5.18
N LEU A 262 -0.26 -10.93 -4.20
CA LEU A 262 -0.21 -9.86 -3.20
C LEU A 262 0.12 -8.53 -3.86
N ALA A 263 1.09 -8.52 -4.76
CA ALA A 263 1.49 -7.33 -5.51
C ALA A 263 0.34 -6.82 -6.39
N GLU A 264 -0.36 -7.69 -7.13
CA GLU A 264 -1.54 -7.32 -7.92
C GLU A 264 -2.65 -6.71 -7.06
N ARG A 265 -2.86 -7.25 -5.87
CA ARG A 265 -3.82 -6.69 -4.91
C ARG A 265 -3.37 -5.35 -4.36
N ALA A 266 -2.08 -5.16 -4.12
CA ALA A 266 -1.51 -3.86 -3.79
C ALA A 266 -1.61 -2.89 -4.98
N TYR A 267 -1.45 -3.33 -6.22
CA TYR A 267 -1.63 -2.46 -7.40
C TYR A 267 -3.09 -1.97 -7.52
N GLY A 268 -4.06 -2.89 -7.43
CA GLY A 268 -5.48 -2.52 -7.57
C GLY A 268 -6.08 -1.86 -6.32
N ARG A 269 -5.68 -2.32 -5.12
CA ARG A 269 -6.24 -1.84 -3.84
C ARG A 269 -5.33 -0.91 -3.09
N GLY A 270 -4.02 -0.91 -3.31
CA GLY A 270 -2.98 -0.14 -2.60
C GLY A 270 -2.96 1.34 -2.93
N TRP A 271 -4.18 1.84 -3.00
CA TRP A 271 -4.59 3.22 -3.04
C TRP A 271 -5.82 3.27 -2.12
N ARG A 272 -5.78 2.55 -0.98
CA ARG A 272 -7.02 2.26 -0.25
C ARG A 272 -7.60 3.57 0.26
N SER A 273 -8.79 3.84 -0.22
CA SER A 273 -9.61 4.89 0.32
C SER A 273 -10.14 4.46 1.68
N TYR A 274 -9.66 5.09 2.74
CA TYR A 274 -10.17 4.79 4.08
C TYR A 274 -11.58 5.31 4.35
N HIS A 275 -12.09 6.21 3.50
CA HIS A 275 -13.45 6.71 3.68
C HIS A 275 -14.54 5.66 3.44
N GLY A 276 -14.20 4.49 2.87
CA GLY A 276 -15.16 3.40 2.68
C GLY A 276 -15.59 2.71 3.97
N THR A 277 -14.78 2.84 5.02
CA THR A 277 -15.05 2.32 6.37
C THR A 277 -15.33 3.43 7.38
N MET A 278 -15.61 4.64 6.91
CA MET A 278 -15.89 5.80 7.75
C MET A 278 -17.22 6.43 7.38
N ARG A 279 -17.62 7.44 8.16
CA ARG A 279 -18.82 8.23 7.98
C ARG A 279 -18.51 9.66 7.54
N PRO A 280 -17.95 9.87 6.32
CA PRO A 280 -17.77 11.22 5.78
C PRO A 280 -19.10 11.96 5.55
N ASP A 281 -20.22 11.25 5.58
CA ASP A 281 -21.59 11.78 5.56
C ASP A 281 -22.07 12.32 6.92
N CYS A 282 -21.25 12.18 7.97
CA CYS A 282 -21.49 12.81 9.26
C CYS A 282 -21.04 14.27 9.21
N ARG A 283 -21.87 15.20 9.69
CA ARG A 283 -21.53 16.63 9.76
C ARG A 283 -20.33 16.95 10.65
N HIS A 284 -19.98 16.04 11.57
CA HIS A 284 -18.83 16.15 12.47
C HIS A 284 -17.55 15.57 11.88
N PHE A 285 -17.61 14.99 10.68
CA PHE A 285 -16.44 14.47 10.00
C PHE A 285 -15.60 15.64 9.48
N GLU A 286 -14.38 15.73 9.98
CA GLU A 286 -13.36 16.64 9.49
C GLU A 286 -12.19 15.85 8.93
N LEU A 287 -11.52 16.44 7.94
CA LEU A 287 -10.22 15.97 7.48
C LEU A 287 -9.16 16.95 7.95
N ARG A 288 -8.26 16.52 8.83
CA ARG A 288 -7.21 17.37 9.38
C ARG A 288 -5.87 17.04 8.76
N ARG A 289 -5.09 18.08 8.52
CA ARG A 289 -3.71 17.95 8.04
C ARG A 289 -2.80 17.66 9.21
N PHE A 290 -1.87 16.73 9.02
CA PHE A 290 -0.79 16.44 9.95
C PHE A 290 0.48 16.21 9.12
N GLY A 291 1.41 17.18 9.14
CA GLY A 291 2.47 17.27 8.14
C GLY A 291 1.88 17.28 6.71
N ARG A 292 2.23 16.29 5.89
CA ARG A 292 1.65 16.05 4.55
C ARG A 292 0.53 15.00 4.53
N GLY A 293 0.27 14.36 5.68
CA GLY A 293 -0.84 13.43 5.89
C GLY A 293 -2.19 14.13 6.02
N LEU A 294 -3.26 13.40 5.68
CA LEU A 294 -4.64 13.79 5.90
C LEU A 294 -5.30 12.72 6.77
N VAL A 295 -5.69 13.09 7.99
CA VAL A 295 -6.19 12.19 9.03
C VAL A 295 -7.64 12.55 9.37
N PRO A 296 -8.56 11.57 9.47
CA PRO A 296 -9.95 11.83 9.81
C PRO A 296 -10.09 12.22 11.29
N TYR A 297 -10.96 13.18 11.54
CA TYR A 297 -11.22 13.73 12.86
C TYR A 297 -12.73 13.84 13.11
N CYS A 298 -13.15 13.60 14.36
CA CYS A 298 -14.52 13.78 14.79
C CYS A 298 -14.63 15.04 15.65
N ALA A 299 -15.27 16.09 15.12
CA ALA A 299 -15.48 17.34 15.84
C ALA A 299 -16.32 17.17 17.12
N ALA A 300 -17.30 16.25 17.13
CA ALA A 300 -18.12 15.98 18.30
C ALA A 300 -17.31 15.33 19.45
N LYS A 301 -16.38 14.44 19.11
CA LYS A 301 -15.56 13.70 20.09
C LYS A 301 -14.24 14.40 20.42
N GLY A 302 -13.86 15.44 19.68
CA GLY A 302 -12.61 16.16 19.88
C GLY A 302 -11.34 15.34 19.57
N ARG A 303 -11.43 14.24 18.81
CA ARG A 303 -10.30 13.36 18.49
C ARG A 303 -10.43 12.63 17.15
N SER A 304 -9.38 11.91 16.77
CA SER A 304 -9.32 11.10 15.54
C SER A 304 -10.45 10.09 15.46
N GLN A 305 -10.94 9.81 14.25
CA GLN A 305 -11.94 8.76 14.06
C GLN A 305 -11.33 7.38 14.22
N THR A 306 -12.05 6.48 14.88
CA THR A 306 -11.73 5.06 14.95
C THR A 306 -12.81 4.25 14.24
N VAL A 307 -12.40 3.15 13.59
CA VAL A 307 -13.32 2.22 12.92
C VAL A 307 -14.21 1.45 13.91
N ALA A 308 -13.91 1.49 15.21
CA ALA A 308 -14.73 0.87 16.24
C ALA A 308 -15.91 1.76 16.66
N GLU A 309 -15.71 3.09 16.66
CA GLU A 309 -16.70 4.00 17.24
C GLU A 309 -17.39 4.91 16.23
N CYS A 310 -16.75 5.19 15.09
CA CYS A 310 -17.29 6.09 14.06
C CYS A 310 -17.96 5.27 12.94
N VAL A 311 -18.88 4.38 13.35
CA VAL A 311 -19.65 3.46 12.52
C VAL A 311 -21.15 3.75 12.64
N ASP A 312 -21.98 2.90 12.03
CA ASP A 312 -23.44 3.10 11.96
C ASP A 312 -24.15 3.20 13.31
N SER A 313 -23.56 2.65 14.38
CA SER A 313 -24.08 2.73 15.74
C SER A 313 -23.60 3.94 16.55
N CYS A 314 -22.86 4.87 15.94
CA CYS A 314 -22.33 6.05 16.64
C CYS A 314 -23.47 6.96 17.14
N SER A 315 -23.56 7.19 18.46
CA SER A 315 -24.58 8.05 19.08
C SER A 315 -24.45 9.53 18.70
N GLU A 316 -23.22 9.97 18.41
CA GLU A 316 -22.90 11.34 17.97
C GLU A 316 -23.06 11.52 16.45
N PHE A 317 -23.54 10.49 15.73
CA PHE A 317 -23.74 10.61 14.29
C PHE A 317 -24.87 11.59 13.98
N GLU A 318 -24.53 12.66 13.26
CA GLU A 318 -25.50 13.56 12.67
C GLU A 318 -25.25 13.65 11.15
N PRO A 319 -26.25 13.33 10.31
CA PRO A 319 -26.06 13.42 8.87
C PRO A 319 -25.84 14.87 8.42
N GLU A 320 -25.09 15.04 7.34
CA GLU A 320 -24.95 16.34 6.69
C GLU A 320 -26.31 17.00 6.40
N PRO A 321 -26.51 18.27 6.80
CA PRO A 321 -27.71 19.01 6.46
C PRO A 321 -27.97 19.03 4.94
N PRO A 322 -29.18 18.70 4.46
CA PRO A 322 -29.48 18.67 3.03
C PRO A 322 -29.16 19.98 2.30
N ALA A 323 -29.35 21.12 2.98
CA ALA A 323 -29.06 22.45 2.44
C ALA A 323 -27.57 22.70 2.16
N TRP A 324 -26.65 21.88 2.68
CA TRP A 324 -25.22 22.00 2.36
C TRP A 324 -24.89 21.45 0.98
N ARG A 325 -25.65 20.46 0.50
CA ARG A 325 -25.40 19.77 -0.78
C ARG A 325 -25.61 20.66 -2.00
N THR A 326 -26.35 21.75 -1.84
CA THR A 326 -26.70 22.71 -2.90
C THR A 326 -25.76 23.92 -2.95
N ARG A 327 -24.76 24.01 -2.06
CA ARG A 327 -23.89 25.20 -1.94
C ARG A 327 -22.82 25.32 -3.03
N GLY A 328 -22.77 24.40 -3.99
CA GLY A 328 -21.78 24.39 -5.07
C GLY A 328 -20.36 24.15 -4.57
N TRP A 329 -19.38 24.34 -5.46
CA TRP A 329 -17.96 24.13 -5.14
C TRP A 329 -17.50 24.99 -3.95
N PRO A 330 -16.67 24.47 -3.02
CA PRO A 330 -16.00 23.16 -3.01
C PRO A 330 -16.79 22.02 -2.34
N ILE A 331 -18.03 22.26 -1.90
CA ILE A 331 -18.86 21.28 -1.16
C ILE A 331 -20.09 20.84 -1.98
N GLU A 332 -19.97 20.82 -3.30
CA GLU A 332 -21.04 20.35 -4.18
C GLU A 332 -21.37 18.89 -3.83
N GLY A 333 -22.64 18.61 -3.55
CA GLY A 333 -23.07 17.31 -3.04
C GLY A 333 -22.82 17.08 -1.53
N GLY A 334 -22.27 18.05 -0.83
CA GLY A 334 -21.99 18.06 0.61
C GLY A 334 -20.50 17.93 0.95
N PRO A 335 -20.07 18.30 2.18
CA PRO A 335 -18.66 18.21 2.59
C PRO A 335 -18.04 16.83 2.40
N GLY A 336 -18.75 15.76 2.73
CA GLY A 336 -18.32 14.38 2.59
C GLY A 336 -18.10 13.96 1.14
N ALA A 337 -18.90 14.46 0.20
CA ALA A 337 -18.68 14.26 -1.23
C ALA A 337 -17.39 14.96 -1.69
N GLY A 338 -17.15 16.18 -1.19
CA GLY A 338 -15.91 16.92 -1.41
C GLY A 338 -14.69 16.17 -0.87
N ILE A 339 -14.74 15.68 0.37
CA ILE A 339 -13.67 14.89 1.01
C ILE A 339 -13.39 13.60 0.22
N LYS A 340 -14.43 12.86 -0.18
CA LYS A 340 -14.27 11.66 -1.01
C LYS A 340 -13.56 11.97 -2.33
N THR A 341 -13.90 13.10 -2.94
CA THR A 341 -13.29 13.56 -4.19
C THR A 341 -11.84 13.97 -3.98
N LEU A 342 -11.53 14.76 -2.94
CA LEU A 342 -10.16 15.15 -2.58
C LEU A 342 -9.26 13.92 -2.38
N LEU A 343 -9.72 12.96 -1.57
CA LEU A 343 -8.97 11.75 -1.30
C LEU A 343 -8.81 10.89 -2.56
N ARG A 344 -9.80 10.86 -3.45
CA ARG A 344 -9.69 10.16 -4.75
C ARG A 344 -8.64 10.82 -5.65
N GLN A 345 -8.71 12.13 -5.81
CA GLN A 345 -7.76 12.89 -6.65
C GLN A 345 -6.33 12.76 -6.15
N ARG A 346 -6.10 12.82 -4.82
CA ARG A 346 -4.76 12.59 -4.24
C ARG A 346 -4.21 11.24 -4.65
N ARG A 347 -5.02 10.18 -4.63
CA ARG A 347 -4.57 8.84 -5.01
C ARG A 347 -4.33 8.69 -6.50
N GLU A 348 -5.17 9.30 -7.32
CA GLU A 348 -4.97 9.35 -8.77
C GLU A 348 -3.67 10.08 -9.11
N TRP A 349 -3.36 11.16 -8.40
CA TRP A 349 -2.10 11.88 -8.53
C TRP A 349 -0.89 11.01 -8.13
N VAL A 350 -0.92 10.36 -6.96
CA VAL A 350 0.20 9.47 -6.55
C VAL A 350 0.34 8.33 -7.56
N ARG A 351 -0.77 7.74 -8.04
CA ARG A 351 -0.71 6.70 -9.06
C ARG A 351 -0.09 7.18 -10.37
N SER A 352 -0.50 8.35 -10.89
CA SER A 352 0.10 8.90 -12.12
C SER A 352 1.60 9.10 -11.93
N ARG A 353 1.99 9.68 -10.80
CA ARG A 353 3.39 9.92 -10.44
C ARG A 353 4.26 8.66 -10.57
N GLU A 354 3.77 7.52 -10.09
CA GLU A 354 4.51 6.25 -10.07
C GLU A 354 4.42 5.47 -11.39
N LEU A 355 3.40 5.73 -12.21
CA LEU A 355 3.25 5.10 -13.53
C LEU A 355 3.95 5.88 -14.64
N ASP A 356 4.17 7.18 -14.45
CA ASP A 356 4.84 8.04 -15.40
C ASP A 356 6.37 7.90 -15.19
N ALA A 357 7.02 7.08 -16.02
CA ALA A 357 8.47 6.78 -16.00
C ALA A 357 9.39 8.01 -16.19
N GLY A 358 8.85 9.23 -16.18
CA GLY A 358 9.56 10.50 -16.30
C GLY A 358 8.96 11.62 -15.45
N PHE A 359 8.29 11.29 -14.33
CA PHE A 359 7.83 12.31 -13.38
C PHE A 359 9.05 13.01 -12.75
N ASP A 360 9.29 14.26 -13.14
CA ASP A 360 10.22 15.17 -12.48
C ASP A 360 9.46 15.92 -11.37
N PRO A 361 9.79 15.72 -10.08
CA PRO A 361 9.10 16.37 -8.97
C PRO A 361 9.26 17.90 -8.96
N ASP A 362 10.17 18.47 -9.75
CA ASP A 362 10.45 19.90 -9.85
C ASP A 362 9.79 20.60 -11.06
N THR A 363 8.99 19.88 -11.87
CA THR A 363 8.08 20.45 -12.90
C THR A 363 6.62 20.39 -12.47
#